data_AF-A0A7S3UPH0-F1
#
_entry.id   AF-A0A7S3UPH0-F1
#
_cell.length_a   1.000
_cell.length_b   1.000
_cell.length_c   1.000
_cell.angle_alpha   90.00
_cell.angle_beta   90.00
_cell.angle_gamma   90.00
#
_symmetry.space_group_name_H-M   'P 1'
#
loop_
_entity.id
_entity.type
_entity.pdbx_description
1 polymer ?
#
loop_
_entity_poly.entity_id
_entity_poly.type
_entity_poly.pdbx_seq_one_letter_code
_entity_poly.pdbx_strand_id
1 'polypeptide(L)'
;SISAGVYEVDCTSEGQGLCDTHGVQGFPTIKYGDPSALEDYEGGRGYEDLKEFADENLKPLCSPSNLDLCDEEKKAEIEKLMKSPPAEISEKIAEGEAKIKAAEKEFEDEVQKLQDQYLMV
;
A
#
# COMPACT_ATOMS: atom_id res chain seq x y z
N SER A 1 17.97 -1.26 18.83
CA SER A 1 17.19 -0.04 18.66
C SER A 1 16.62 -0.04 17.26
N ILE A 2 15.30 0.05 17.14
CA ILE A 2 14.62 0.29 15.86
C ILE A 2 14.72 1.80 15.62
N SER A 3 15.14 2.21 14.43
CA SER A 3 15.28 3.61 14.06
C SER A 3 14.35 3.90 12.89
N ALA A 4 13.36 4.76 13.11
CA ALA A 4 12.53 5.31 12.04
C ALA A 4 13.19 6.58 11.49
N GLY A 5 13.36 6.64 10.17
CA GLY A 5 13.77 7.84 9.47
C GLY A 5 12.56 8.70 9.11
N VAL A 6 12.68 10.02 9.24
CA VAL A 6 11.69 10.98 8.76
C VAL A 6 12.30 11.75 7.62
N TYR A 7 11.59 11.78 6.49
CA TYR A 7 12.06 12.40 5.25
C TYR A 7 10.99 13.36 4.72
N GLU A 8 11.45 14.44 4.12
CA GLU A 8 10.60 15.42 3.46
C GLU A 8 10.86 15.33 1.95
N VAL A 9 9.79 15.41 1.15
CA VAL A 9 9.87 15.47 -0.31
C VAL A 9 9.04 16.67 -0.76
N ASP A 10 9.67 17.58 -1.50
CA ASP A 10 8.96 18.69 -2.13
C ASP A 10 8.32 18.21 -3.45
N CYS A 11 7.03 17.89 -3.38
CA CYS A 11 6.22 17.47 -4.51
C CYS A 11 5.90 18.58 -5.51
N THR A 12 6.29 19.83 -5.25
CA THR A 12 6.05 20.98 -6.13
C THR A 12 7.24 21.34 -7.02
N SER A 13 8.39 20.68 -6.80
CA SER A 13 9.62 20.92 -7.55
C SER A 13 10.24 19.60 -8.02
N GLU A 14 11.47 19.28 -7.63
CA GLU A 14 12.22 18.10 -8.09
C GLU A 14 11.59 16.77 -7.65
N GLY A 15 10.75 16.79 -6.60
CA GLY A 15 10.08 15.60 -6.07
C GLY A 15 8.77 15.22 -6.76
N GLN A 16 8.26 16.02 -7.71
CA GLN A 16 6.94 15.80 -8.31
C GLN A 16 6.76 14.38 -8.86
N GLY A 17 7.71 13.87 -9.66
CA GLY A 17 7.61 12.54 -10.25
C GLY A 17 7.60 11.40 -9.21
N LEU A 18 8.26 11.60 -8.07
CA LEU A 18 8.22 10.64 -6.95
C LEU A 18 6.84 10.68 -6.28
N CYS A 19 6.30 11.87 -6.06
CA CYS A 19 4.99 12.06 -5.46
C CYS A 19 3.86 11.48 -6.33
N ASP A 20 3.92 11.68 -7.65
CA ASP A 20 2.99 11.09 -8.61
C ASP A 20 3.06 9.55 -8.59
N THR A 21 4.28 8.99 -8.60
CA THR A 21 4.51 7.53 -8.54
C THR A 21 3.90 6.91 -7.28
N HIS A 22 3.97 7.60 -6.15
CA HIS A 22 3.40 7.13 -4.88
C HIS A 22 1.97 7.63 -4.62
N GLY A 23 1.30 8.21 -5.62
CA GLY A 23 -0.11 8.60 -5.53
C GLY A 23 -0.39 9.73 -4.54
N VAL A 24 0.54 10.66 -4.33
CA VAL A 24 0.32 11.84 -3.49
C VAL A 24 -0.51 12.86 -4.26
N GLN A 25 -1.79 13.01 -3.90
CA GLN A 25 -2.75 13.87 -4.60
C GLN A 25 -3.04 15.20 -3.90
N GLY A 26 -2.56 15.38 -2.66
CA GLY A 26 -2.78 16.57 -1.86
C GLY A 26 -1.70 16.74 -0.81
N PHE A 27 -1.60 17.95 -0.24
CA PHE A 27 -0.58 18.26 0.75
C PHE A 27 -1.21 18.79 2.04
N PRO A 28 -0.67 18.43 3.23
CA PRO A 28 0.39 17.44 3.45
C PRO A 28 -0.14 15.99 3.46
N THR A 29 0.49 15.08 2.72
CA THR A 29 0.30 13.63 2.84
C THR A 29 1.50 13.02 3.56
N ILE A 30 1.25 12.20 4.57
CA ILE A 30 2.29 11.43 5.27
C ILE A 30 2.13 9.98 4.82
N LYS A 31 3.24 9.35 4.43
CA LYS A 31 3.29 7.93 4.10
C LYS A 31 4.35 7.24 4.96
N TYR A 32 4.18 5.95 5.20
CA TYR A 32 5.07 5.15 6.02
C TYR A 32 5.31 3.76 5.42
N GLY A 33 6.37 3.07 5.88
CA GLY A 33 6.66 1.69 5.48
C GLY A 33 7.92 1.55 4.63
N ASP A 34 7.97 0.48 3.84
CA ASP A 34 9.07 0.23 2.90
C ASP A 34 8.97 1.19 1.70
N PRO A 35 10.07 1.76 1.19
CA PRO A 35 10.04 2.63 0.02
C PRO A 35 9.37 2.02 -1.22
N SER A 36 9.38 0.69 -1.33
CA SER A 36 8.75 -0.05 -2.43
C SER A 36 7.25 -0.29 -2.22
N ALA A 37 6.74 -0.08 -1.00
CA ALA A 37 5.38 -0.38 -0.58
C ALA A 37 4.93 0.58 0.54
N LEU A 38 4.90 1.88 0.23
CA LEU A 38 4.47 2.91 1.16
C LEU A 38 2.96 2.90 1.36
N GLU A 39 2.51 3.01 2.62
CA GLU A 39 1.11 3.10 3.03
C GLU A 39 0.76 4.53 3.50
N ASP A 40 -0.52 4.90 3.38
CA ASP A 40 -1.02 6.21 3.84
C ASP A 40 -1.16 6.27 5.36
N TYR A 41 -0.61 7.34 5.97
CA TYR A 41 -0.78 7.61 7.39
C TYR A 41 -2.00 8.50 7.65
N GLU A 42 -3.02 7.90 8.25
CA GLU A 42 -4.30 8.56 8.59
C GLU A 42 -4.43 8.88 10.10
N GLY A 43 -3.35 8.74 10.87
CA GLY A 43 -3.33 8.97 12.31
C GLY A 43 -3.16 10.44 12.73
N GLY A 44 -3.05 10.65 14.04
CA GLY A 44 -2.79 11.96 14.63
C GLY A 44 -1.42 12.52 14.21
N ARG A 45 -1.36 13.81 13.86
CA ARG A 45 -0.12 14.44 13.37
C ARG A 45 0.68 15.12 14.49
N GLY A 46 0.27 14.93 15.75
CA GLY A 46 1.02 15.37 16.91
C GLY A 46 2.30 14.55 17.07
N TYR A 47 3.31 15.13 17.72
CA TYR A 47 4.56 14.43 17.99
C TYR A 47 4.33 13.11 18.75
N GLU A 48 3.49 13.13 19.79
CA GLU A 48 3.19 11.93 20.59
C GLU A 48 2.49 10.85 19.76
N ASP A 49 1.49 11.22 18.95
CA ASP A 49 0.76 10.29 18.07
C ASP A 49 1.69 9.63 17.04
N LEU A 50 2.55 10.44 16.40
CA LEU A 50 3.53 9.96 15.42
C LEU A 50 4.59 9.06 16.06
N LYS A 51 5.03 9.41 17.28
CA LYS A 51 6.01 8.62 18.03
C LYS A 51 5.41 7.28 18.44
N GLU A 52 4.20 7.27 19.00
CA GLU A 52 3.49 6.05 19.39
C GLU A 52 3.28 5.16 18.17
N PHE A 53 2.80 5.73 17.05
CA PHE A 53 2.68 4.99 15.80
C PHE A 53 4.00 4.37 15.34
N ALA A 54 5.09 5.15 15.36
CA ALA A 54 6.41 4.67 14.96
C ALA A 54 6.90 3.53 15.88
N ASP A 55 6.73 3.68 17.20
CA ASP A 55 7.16 2.69 18.19
C ASP A 55 6.36 1.38 18.09
N GLU A 56 5.11 1.43 17.65
CA GLU A 56 4.24 0.26 17.54
C GLU A 56 4.33 -0.42 16.17
N ASN A 57 4.40 0.36 15.09
CA ASN A 57 4.16 -0.12 13.72
C ASN A 57 5.42 -0.11 12.83
N LEU A 58 6.38 0.79 13.04
CA LEU A 58 7.59 0.88 12.21
C LEU A 58 8.70 -0.05 12.70
N LYS A 59 8.32 -1.27 13.07
CA LYS A 59 9.25 -2.35 13.38
C LYS A 59 9.59 -3.11 12.10
N PRO A 60 10.77 -3.75 12.02
CA PRO A 60 11.04 -4.69 10.94
C PRO A 60 9.87 -5.68 10.80
N LEU A 61 9.28 -5.73 9.62
CA LEU A 61 8.14 -6.60 9.32
C LEU A 61 8.62 -7.87 8.62
N CYS A 62 7.91 -8.97 8.86
CA CYS A 62 8.02 -10.19 8.06
C CYS A 62 7.92 -9.84 6.57
N SER A 63 8.99 -10.08 5.83
CA SER A 63 9.14 -9.70 4.42
C SER A 63 10.17 -10.61 3.74
N PRO A 64 10.25 -10.65 2.39
CA PRO A 64 11.29 -11.40 1.67
C PRO A 64 12.72 -11.05 2.10
N SER A 65 12.93 -9.82 2.58
CA SER A 65 14.22 -9.34 3.08
C SER A 65 14.44 -9.60 4.58
N ASN A 66 13.40 -9.91 5.35
CA ASN A 66 13.46 -10.18 6.79
C ASN A 66 12.66 -11.45 7.15
N LEU A 67 13.05 -12.60 6.55
CA LEU A 67 12.36 -13.89 6.72
C LEU A 67 12.44 -14.45 8.14
N ASP A 68 13.40 -14.00 8.93
CA ASP A 68 13.58 -14.35 10.34
C ASP A 68 12.48 -13.77 11.25
N LEU A 69 11.73 -12.78 10.75
CA LEU A 69 10.61 -12.14 11.46
C LEU A 69 9.26 -12.78 11.10
N CYS A 70 9.25 -13.77 10.21
CA CYS A 70 8.06 -14.48 9.77
C CYS A 70 7.81 -15.71 10.64
N ASP A 71 6.53 -16.01 10.88
CA ASP A 71 6.13 -17.34 11.33
C ASP A 71 6.43 -18.40 10.25
N GLU A 72 6.45 -19.68 10.63
CA GLU A 72 6.85 -20.76 9.73
C GLU A 72 5.96 -20.85 8.48
N GLU A 73 4.67 -20.57 8.62
CA GLU A 73 3.70 -20.59 7.53
C GLU A 73 3.98 -19.50 6.50
N LYS A 74 4.07 -18.22 6.93
CA LYS A 74 4.36 -17.10 6.04
C LYS A 74 5.75 -17.22 5.43
N LYS A 75 6.73 -17.71 6.19
CA LYS A 75 8.08 -17.94 5.68
C LYS A 75 8.06 -18.96 4.54
N ALA A 76 7.38 -20.09 4.73
CA ALA A 76 7.25 -21.12 3.70
C ALA A 76 6.54 -20.58 2.44
N GLU A 77 5.51 -19.76 2.62
CA GLU A 77 4.81 -19.12 1.50
C GLU A 77 5.69 -18.13 0.74
N ILE A 78 6.38 -17.23 1.45
CA ILE A 78 7.30 -16.27 0.83
C ILE A 78 8.42 -17.00 0.09
N GLU A 79 9.02 -18.03 0.68
CA GLU A 79 10.05 -18.82 0.01
C GLU A 79 9.52 -19.52 -1.25
N LYS A 80 8.30 -20.04 -1.21
CA LYS A 80 7.65 -20.65 -2.38
C LYS A 80 7.49 -19.63 -3.49
N LEU A 81 6.98 -18.44 -3.16
CA LEU A 81 6.80 -17.36 -4.12
C LEU A 81 8.13 -16.87 -4.71
N MET A 82 9.18 -16.76 -3.89
CA MET A 82 10.52 -16.38 -4.36
C MET A 82 11.16 -17.44 -5.28
N LYS A 83 10.80 -18.72 -5.10
CA LYS A 83 11.29 -19.84 -5.92
C LYS A 83 10.45 -20.06 -7.19
N SER A 84 9.25 -19.48 -7.27
CA SER A 84 8.40 -19.56 -8.47
C SER A 84 9.02 -18.77 -9.63
N PRO A 85 8.82 -19.20 -10.89
CA PRO A 85 9.26 -18.44 -12.05
C PRO A 85 8.55 -17.08 -12.12
N PRO A 86 9.23 -16.01 -12.57
CA PRO A 86 8.59 -14.70 -12.77
C PRO A 86 7.34 -14.74 -13.66
N ALA A 87 7.29 -15.67 -14.63
CA ALA A 87 6.15 -15.85 -15.50
C ALA A 87 4.88 -16.30 -14.75
N GLU A 88 4.99 -17.23 -13.79
CA GLU A 88 3.85 -17.69 -12.98
C GLU A 88 3.36 -16.58 -12.04
N ILE A 89 4.28 -15.80 -11.47
CA ILE A 89 3.94 -14.66 -10.61
C ILE A 89 3.20 -13.60 -11.44
N SER A 90 3.71 -13.29 -12.63
CA SER A 90 3.08 -12.34 -13.56
C SER A 90 1.69 -12.79 -14.00
N GLU A 91 1.47 -14.09 -14.24
CA GLU A 91 0.16 -14.63 -14.59
C GLU A 91 -0.85 -14.45 -13.44
N LYS A 92 -0.43 -14.72 -12.20
CA LYS A 92 -1.27 -14.50 -11.01
C LYS A 92 -1.61 -13.03 -10.78
N ILE A 93 -0.65 -12.13 -11.01
CA ILE A 93 -0.89 -10.68 -10.94
C ILE A 93 -1.93 -10.27 -11.98
N ALA A 94 -1.78 -10.71 -13.24
CA ALA A 94 -2.72 -10.40 -14.31
C ALA A 94 -4.13 -10.94 -14.02
N GLU A 95 -4.24 -12.16 -13.46
CA GLU A 95 -5.52 -12.72 -13.04
C GLU A 95 -6.16 -11.91 -11.90
N GLY A 96 -5.36 -11.49 -10.92
CA GLY A 96 -5.81 -10.64 -9.81
C GLY A 96 -6.31 -9.27 -10.28
N GLU A 97 -5.54 -8.60 -11.13
CA GLU A 97 -5.92 -7.32 -11.74
C GLU A 97 -7.20 -7.43 -12.57
N ALA A 98 -7.38 -8.52 -13.31
CA ALA A 98 -8.60 -8.77 -14.08
C ALA A 98 -9.83 -8.93 -13.16
N LYS A 99 -9.68 -9.60 -12.01
CA LYS A 99 -10.75 -9.73 -11.01
C LYS A 99 -11.09 -8.40 -10.35
N ILE A 100 -10.08 -7.59 -10.02
CA ILE A 100 -10.29 -6.25 -9.46
C ILE A 100 -11.07 -5.39 -10.45
N LYS A 101 -10.66 -5.34 -11.72
CA LYS A 101 -11.38 -4.59 -12.77
C LYS A 101 -12.81 -5.08 -12.97
N ALA A 102 -13.03 -6.39 -12.90
CA ALA A 102 -14.38 -6.95 -13.01
C ALA A 102 -15.27 -6.53 -11.83
N ALA A 103 -14.72 -6.56 -10.61
CA ALA A 103 -15.43 -6.14 -9.40
C ALA A 103 -15.71 -4.63 -9.38
N GLU A 104 -14.75 -3.80 -9.79
CA GLU A 104 -14.93 -2.35 -9.93
C GLU A 104 -16.03 -2.03 -10.94
N LYS A 105 -16.04 -2.70 -12.10
CA LYS A 105 -17.09 -2.52 -13.09
C LYS A 105 -18.47 -2.93 -12.56
N GLU A 106 -18.56 -4.06 -11.88
CA GLU A 106 -19.81 -4.50 -11.26
C GLU A 106 -20.31 -3.50 -10.20
N PHE A 107 -19.39 -2.97 -9.39
CA PHE A 107 -19.70 -1.91 -8.44
C PHE A 107 -20.21 -0.64 -9.14
N GLU A 108 -19.55 -0.16 -10.20
CA GLU A 108 -20.00 1.00 -10.98
C GLU A 108 -21.39 0.79 -11.59
N ASP A 109 -21.64 -0.38 -12.18
CA ASP A 109 -22.93 -0.73 -12.78
C ASP A 109 -24.06 -0.73 -11.74
N GLU A 110 -23.82 -1.27 -10.54
CA GLU A 110 -24.80 -1.26 -9.43
C GLU A 110 -25.00 0.14 -8.82
N VAL A 111 -23.93 0.93 -8.70
CA VAL A 111 -24.02 2.33 -8.27
C VAL A 111 -24.87 3.12 -9.27
N GLN A 112 -24.69 2.92 -10.58
CA GLN A 112 -25.48 3.60 -11.60
C GLN A 112 -26.97 3.23 -11.50
N LYS A 113 -27.29 1.94 -11.32
CA LYS A 113 -28.69 1.50 -11.12
C LYS A 113 -29.33 2.16 -9.90
N LEU A 114 -28.60 2.26 -8.79
CA LEU A 114 -29.06 2.95 -7.60
C LEU A 114 -29.27 4.45 -7.86
N GLN A 115 -28.34 5.11 -8.54
CA GLN A 115 -28.48 6.52 -8.91
C GLN A 115 -29.72 6.75 -9.78
N ASP A 116 -29.94 5.93 -10.80
CA ASP A 116 -31.13 6.01 -11.66
C ASP A 116 -32.43 5.83 -10.87
N GLN A 117 -32.43 4.94 -9.86
CA GLN A 117 -33.59 4.70 -9.01
C GLN A 117 -33.89 5.88 -8.07
N TYR A 118 -32.88 6.58 -7.54
CA TYR A 118 -33.06 7.58 -6.48
C TYR A 118 -32.92 9.04 -6.94
N LEU A 119 -32.32 9.31 -8.12
CA LEU A 119 -32.12 10.66 -8.66
C LEU A 119 -33.06 11.00 -9.83
N MET A 120 -33.88 10.06 -10.32
CA MET A 120 -35.00 10.37 -11.21
C MET A 120 -36.24 10.81 -10.39
N VAL A 121 -36.15 11.98 -9.74
CA VAL A 121 -37.29 12.75 -9.21
C VAL A 121 -37.22 14.18 -9.71
#